data_AF-A0A8S9XG27-F1
#
_entry.id   AF-A0A8S9XG27-F1
#
_cell.length_a   1.000
_cell.length_b   1.000
_cell.length_c   1.000
_cell.angle_alpha   90.00
_cell.angle_beta   90.00
_cell.angle_gamma   90.00
#
_symmetry.space_group_name_H-M   'P 1'
#
loop_
_entity.id
_entity.type
_entity.pdbx_description
1 polymer ?
#
loop_
_entity_poly.entity_id
_entity_poly.type
_entity_poly.pdbx_seq_one_letter_code
_entity_poly.pdbx_strand_id
1 'polypeptide(L)'
;MNVCGGKFPSDFHSSFALLRSEFTRSSLLFFSDLLEPFIKQIFLLLFQRLTSSKTTKYIKCIIVFFCFFALRYGATEFIDLVDSIQPMMFSMILEKLLVPDTQKIDGKTERRIAVVGLSKFLCEGKQLKEGQYVAQWPVLLNVLTNLVELPVDESTHPEDHYVDVETITGYEGSYNELVYVGQPQEDFIKGMVDTSLCSQLASSLSANQQQQLKMYFL
;
A
#
# COMPACT_ATOMS: atom_id res chain seq x y z
N MET A 1 28.81 32.43 21.26
CA MET A 1 27.46 32.67 21.79
C MET A 1 26.49 32.35 20.65
N ASN A 2 25.89 31.16 20.57
CA ASN A 2 24.66 30.74 21.28
C ASN A 2 23.60 31.88 21.25
N VAL A 3 22.38 31.72 20.74
CA VAL A 3 21.41 30.61 20.94
C VAL A 3 20.39 30.54 19.79
N CYS A 4 19.91 29.31 19.56
CA CYS A 4 18.79 28.85 18.73
C CYS A 4 17.50 29.68 18.79
N GLY A 5 16.74 29.65 17.69
CA GLY A 5 15.33 30.02 17.61
C GLY A 5 14.68 29.28 16.46
N GLY A 6 14.15 28.10 16.75
CA GLY A 6 13.87 27.02 15.79
C GLY A 6 12.87 27.36 14.69
N LYS A 7 13.20 26.92 13.48
CA LYS A 7 12.26 26.77 12.37
C LYS A 7 12.23 25.29 12.01
N PHE A 8 11.09 24.65 12.30
CA PHE A 8 10.78 23.26 11.97
C PHE A 8 11.04 23.01 10.47
N PRO A 9 11.94 22.08 10.10
CA PRO A 9 12.19 21.73 8.72
C PRO A 9 11.28 20.61 8.23
N SER A 10 11.12 20.64 6.92
CA SER A 10 10.39 19.78 5.99
C SER A 10 10.90 18.34 5.95
N ASP A 11 10.65 17.57 7.01
CA ASP A 11 11.16 16.21 7.15
C ASP A 11 10.03 15.18 7.31
N PHE A 12 9.04 15.10 6.41
CA PHE A 12 8.10 13.96 6.46
C PHE A 12 8.77 12.64 6.00
N HIS A 13 9.68 12.72 5.02
CA HIS A 13 10.41 11.56 4.51
C HIS A 13 11.58 11.15 5.43
N SER A 14 12.31 12.13 5.97
CA SER A 14 13.39 11.90 6.95
C SER A 14 12.85 11.48 8.32
N SER A 15 11.70 11.99 8.76
CA SER A 15 11.03 11.50 9.99
C SER A 15 10.59 10.03 9.84
N PHE A 16 10.19 9.62 8.63
CA PHE A 16 9.86 8.23 8.34
C PHE A 16 11.12 7.33 8.37
N ALA A 17 12.26 7.83 7.88
CA ALA A 17 13.53 7.12 7.92
C ALA A 17 14.09 6.95 9.35
N LEU A 18 13.90 7.94 10.23
CA LEU A 18 14.28 7.84 11.64
C LEU A 18 13.33 6.92 12.43
N LEU A 19 12.01 7.02 12.19
CA LEU A 19 11.03 6.04 12.70
C LEU A 19 11.38 4.61 12.26
N ARG A 20 11.90 4.45 11.03
CA ARG A 20 12.29 3.19 10.41
C ARG A 20 13.59 2.59 10.98
N SER A 21 14.48 3.39 11.57
CA SER A 21 15.70 2.87 12.22
C SER A 21 15.47 2.38 13.66
N GLU A 22 14.59 3.04 14.42
CA GLU A 22 14.26 2.64 15.80
C GLU A 22 13.28 1.44 15.87
N PHE A 23 12.51 1.22 14.80
CA PHE A 23 11.52 0.13 14.72
C PHE A 23 12.14 -1.27 14.61
N THR A 24 13.43 -1.35 14.25
CA THR A 24 14.06 -2.61 13.86
C THR A 24 14.63 -3.41 15.04
N ARG A 25 14.89 -2.78 16.21
CA ARG A 25 15.78 -3.43 17.19
C ARG A 25 15.18 -4.06 18.43
N SER A 26 14.05 -3.60 19.00
CA SER A 26 13.48 -4.26 20.21
C SER A 26 12.11 -3.76 20.72
N SER A 27 11.31 -2.99 19.97
CA SER A 27 10.09 -2.36 20.52
C SER A 27 8.89 -2.39 19.58
N LEU A 28 8.61 -3.52 18.95
CA LEU A 28 7.52 -3.61 17.98
C LEU A 28 6.17 -3.94 18.63
N LEU A 29 6.16 -4.70 19.73
CA LEU A 29 4.93 -4.95 20.50
C LEU A 29 4.41 -3.68 21.17
N PHE A 30 5.31 -2.83 21.70
CA PHE A 30 4.95 -1.59 22.40
C PHE A 30 4.40 -0.49 21.47
N PHE A 31 4.82 -0.47 20.19
CA PHE A 31 4.31 0.48 19.21
C PHE A 31 2.91 0.10 18.70
N SER A 32 2.59 -1.20 18.59
CA SER A 32 1.24 -1.65 18.27
C SER A 32 0.24 -1.19 19.33
N ASP A 33 0.55 -1.34 20.63
CA ASP A 33 -0.36 -0.95 21.73
C ASP A 33 -0.68 0.56 21.75
N LEU A 34 0.27 1.40 21.35
CA LEU A 34 0.10 2.85 21.32
C LEU A 34 -0.59 3.35 20.05
N LEU A 35 -0.39 2.67 18.92
CA LEU A 35 -0.92 3.09 17.62
C LEU A 35 -2.33 2.55 17.36
N GLU A 36 -2.66 1.36 17.87
CA GLU A 36 -3.98 0.73 17.77
C GLU A 36 -5.17 1.69 17.98
N PRO A 37 -5.22 2.52 19.05
CA PRO A 37 -6.34 3.44 19.25
C PRO A 37 -6.46 4.51 18.16
N PHE A 38 -5.36 4.84 17.47
CA PHE A 38 -5.33 5.86 16.42
C PHE A 38 -5.46 5.27 15.00
N ILE A 39 -5.33 3.96 14.82
CA ILE A 39 -5.41 3.31 13.49
C ILE A 39 -6.71 3.69 12.78
N LYS A 40 -7.85 3.65 13.47
CA LYS A 40 -9.14 4.03 12.89
C LYS A 40 -9.15 5.49 12.42
N GLN A 41 -8.56 6.38 13.22
CA GLN A 41 -8.49 7.81 12.90
C GLN A 41 -7.55 8.09 11.73
N ILE A 42 -6.44 7.35 11.62
CA ILE A 42 -5.54 7.41 10.47
C ILE A 42 -6.28 7.01 9.19
N PHE A 43 -7.03 5.90 9.22
CA PHE A 43 -7.81 5.45 8.07
C PHE A 43 -8.89 6.47 7.67
N LEU A 44 -9.57 7.09 8.65
CA LEU A 44 -10.51 8.18 8.38
C LEU A 44 -9.84 9.37 7.66
N LEU A 45 -8.66 9.80 8.10
CA LEU A 45 -7.90 10.88 7.45
C LEU A 45 -7.45 10.49 6.04
N LEU A 46 -7.05 9.22 5.83
CA LEU A 46 -6.69 8.72 4.52
C LEU A 46 -7.89 8.71 3.57
N PHE A 47 -9.05 8.24 4.03
CA PHE A 47 -10.27 8.26 3.22
C PHE A 47 -10.79 9.67 2.96
N GLN A 48 -10.66 10.58 3.92
CA GLN A 48 -10.98 12.00 3.73
C GLN A 48 -10.07 12.63 2.67
N ARG A 49 -8.77 12.29 2.66
CA ARG A 49 -7.85 12.76 1.61
C ARG A 49 -8.18 12.13 0.26
N LEU A 50 -8.61 10.88 0.23
CA LEU A 50 -9.04 10.20 -1.00
C LEU A 50 -10.24 10.90 -1.65
N THR A 51 -11.14 11.51 -0.87
CA THR A 51 -12.29 12.25 -1.39
C THR A 51 -11.99 13.72 -1.68
N SER A 52 -11.09 14.36 -0.93
CA SER A 52 -10.81 15.80 -1.08
C SER A 52 -9.73 16.15 -2.11
N SER A 53 -8.74 15.28 -2.31
CA SER A 53 -7.59 15.56 -3.18
C SER A 53 -7.09 14.27 -3.81
N LYS A 54 -7.93 13.73 -4.70
CA LYS A 54 -7.65 12.48 -5.43
C LYS A 54 -6.62 12.74 -6.52
N THR A 55 -5.43 12.14 -6.37
CA THR A 55 -4.40 12.14 -7.42
C THR A 55 -3.96 10.71 -7.71
N THR A 56 -3.49 10.43 -8.92
CA THR A 56 -2.99 9.09 -9.30
C THR A 56 -1.88 8.66 -8.36
N LYS A 57 -0.97 9.57 -8.00
CA LYS A 57 0.12 9.29 -7.04
C LYS A 57 -0.43 8.87 -5.68
N TYR A 58 -1.42 9.59 -5.15
CA TYR A 58 -2.02 9.24 -3.86
C TYR A 58 -2.73 7.88 -3.90
N ILE A 59 -3.45 7.59 -4.98
CA ILE A 59 -4.18 6.33 -5.15
C ILE A 59 -3.22 5.14 -5.20
N LYS A 60 -2.12 5.23 -5.96
CA LYS A 60 -1.12 4.16 -6.00
C LYS A 60 -0.55 3.91 -4.60
N CYS A 61 -0.17 4.97 -3.90
CA CYS A 61 0.38 4.86 -2.55
C CYS A 61 -0.61 4.24 -1.54
N ILE A 62 -1.89 4.65 -1.56
CA ILE A 62 -2.88 4.14 -0.61
C ILE A 62 -3.22 2.66 -0.89
N ILE A 63 -3.27 2.22 -2.16
CA ILE A 63 -3.49 0.81 -2.51
C ILE A 63 -2.32 -0.05 -1.99
N VAL A 64 -1.08 0.38 -2.24
CA VAL A 64 0.12 -0.32 -1.75
C VAL A 64 0.12 -0.35 -0.22
N PHE A 65 -0.28 0.74 0.44
CA PHE A 65 -0.41 0.81 1.89
C PHE A 65 -1.45 -0.19 2.44
N PHE A 66 -2.62 -0.33 1.80
CA PHE A 66 -3.62 -1.32 2.21
C PHE A 66 -3.11 -2.75 2.07
N CYS A 67 -2.44 -3.04 0.96
CA CYS A 67 -1.80 -4.35 0.74
C CYS A 67 -0.73 -4.61 1.81
N PHE A 68 0.10 -3.62 2.13
CA PHE A 68 1.11 -3.72 3.19
C PHE A 68 0.50 -3.91 4.57
N PHE A 69 -0.57 -3.18 4.90
CA PHE A 69 -1.28 -3.34 6.17
C PHE A 69 -1.85 -4.75 6.32
N ALA A 70 -2.47 -5.29 5.26
CA ALA A 70 -2.99 -6.66 5.26
C ALA A 70 -1.87 -7.71 5.39
N LEU A 71 -0.72 -7.47 4.77
CA LEU A 71 0.47 -8.31 4.97
C LEU A 71 0.91 -8.32 6.44
N ARG A 72 0.89 -7.15 7.10
CA ARG A 72 1.38 -6.99 8.45
C ARG A 72 0.42 -7.48 9.54
N TYR A 73 -0.85 -7.10 9.46
CA TYR A 73 -1.85 -7.30 10.50
C TYR A 73 -2.86 -8.40 10.17
N GLY A 74 -2.95 -8.80 8.91
CA GLY A 74 -3.90 -9.81 8.42
C GLY A 74 -5.00 -9.21 7.55
N ALA A 75 -5.52 -10.02 6.63
CA ALA A 75 -6.57 -9.61 5.71
C ALA A 75 -7.94 -9.45 6.40
N THR A 76 -8.23 -10.30 7.39
CA THR A 76 -9.50 -10.28 8.13
C THR A 76 -9.59 -9.02 8.98
N GLU A 77 -8.50 -8.68 9.66
CA GLU A 77 -8.33 -7.52 10.52
C GLU A 77 -8.44 -6.21 9.73
N PHE A 78 -7.89 -6.17 8.51
CA PHE A 78 -8.09 -5.04 7.61
C PHE A 78 -9.56 -4.84 7.25
N ILE A 79 -10.26 -5.91 6.85
CA ILE A 79 -11.67 -5.85 6.45
C ILE A 79 -12.53 -5.38 7.62
N ASP A 80 -12.32 -5.94 8.80
CA ASP A 80 -13.05 -5.54 10.01
C ASP A 80 -12.78 -4.08 10.40
N LEU A 81 -11.53 -3.63 10.27
CA LEU A 81 -11.15 -2.25 10.55
C LEU A 81 -11.87 -1.27 9.62
N VAL A 82 -11.85 -1.49 8.30
CA VAL A 82 -12.48 -0.58 7.34
C VAL A 82 -14.01 -0.61 7.47
N ASP A 83 -14.60 -1.77 7.74
CA ASP A 83 -16.04 -1.89 7.94
C ASP A 83 -16.49 -1.26 9.27
N SER A 84 -15.62 -1.20 10.29
CA SER A 84 -15.90 -0.48 11.52
C SER A 84 -16.04 1.04 11.32
N ILE A 85 -15.47 1.58 10.23
CA ILE A 85 -15.57 2.99 9.85
C ILE A 85 -16.90 3.23 9.15
N GLN A 86 -17.24 2.40 8.17
CA GLN A 86 -18.51 2.45 7.46
C GLN A 86 -18.90 1.03 7.02
N PRO A 87 -20.17 0.60 7.19
CA PRO A 87 -20.60 -0.69 6.68
C PRO A 87 -20.38 -0.80 5.17
N MET A 88 -19.92 -1.97 4.72
CA MET A 88 -19.65 -2.25 3.30
C MET A 88 -18.52 -1.40 2.69
N MET A 89 -17.66 -0.80 3.53
CA MET A 89 -16.53 0.01 3.07
C MET A 89 -15.56 -0.81 2.22
N PHE A 90 -15.30 -2.07 2.60
CA PHE A 90 -14.41 -2.92 1.82
C PHE A 90 -14.89 -3.14 0.38
N SER A 91 -16.19 -3.35 0.16
CA SER A 91 -16.75 -3.47 -1.20
C SER A 91 -16.55 -2.19 -2.00
N MET A 92 -16.75 -1.03 -1.37
CA MET A 92 -16.52 0.26 -2.02
C MET A 92 -15.06 0.48 -2.39
N ILE A 93 -14.12 0.12 -1.50
CA ILE A 93 -12.67 0.19 -1.80
C ILE A 93 -12.35 -0.73 -2.98
N LEU A 94 -12.91 -1.94 -3.02
CA LEU A 94 -12.68 -2.87 -4.12
C LEU A 94 -13.14 -2.27 -5.46
N GLU A 95 -14.39 -1.82 -5.52
CA GLU A 95 -15.01 -1.35 -6.76
C GLU A 95 -14.47 0.01 -7.24
N LYS A 96 -14.21 0.94 -6.30
CA LYS A 96 -13.87 2.34 -6.64
C LYS A 96 -12.37 2.61 -6.67
N LEU A 97 -11.55 1.72 -6.11
CA LEU A 97 -10.12 1.92 -5.98
C LEU A 97 -9.32 0.76 -6.54
N LEU A 98 -9.50 -0.46 -6.02
CA LEU A 98 -8.69 -1.61 -6.44
C LEU A 98 -8.96 -2.00 -7.90
N VAL A 99 -10.22 -2.11 -8.31
CA VAL A 99 -10.57 -2.48 -9.69
C VAL A 99 -10.03 -1.48 -10.73
N PRO A 100 -10.27 -0.16 -10.61
CA PRO A 100 -9.84 0.79 -11.63
C PRO A 100 -8.35 1.16 -11.58
N ASP A 101 -7.71 1.12 -10.40
CA ASP A 101 -6.41 1.78 -10.23
C ASP A 101 -5.25 0.85 -9.85
N THR A 102 -5.49 -0.43 -9.55
CA THR A 102 -4.40 -1.38 -9.25
C THR A 102 -3.42 -1.55 -10.41
N GLN A 103 -3.89 -1.50 -11.67
CA GLN A 103 -3.00 -1.58 -12.85
C GLN A 103 -2.03 -0.41 -12.97
N LYS A 104 -2.36 0.73 -12.36
CA LYS A 104 -1.55 1.94 -12.47
C LYS A 104 -0.35 1.91 -11.55
N ILE A 105 -0.24 0.93 -10.65
CA ILE A 105 0.89 0.81 -9.73
C ILE A 105 2.17 0.56 -10.54
N ASP A 106 3.00 1.60 -10.58
CA ASP A 106 4.36 1.56 -11.07
C ASP A 106 5.33 1.29 -9.91
N GLY A 107 6.51 0.75 -10.23
CA GLY A 107 7.51 0.38 -9.23
C GLY A 107 7.58 -1.13 -8.96
N LYS A 108 8.82 -1.65 -8.95
CA LYS A 108 9.08 -3.09 -8.80
C LYS A 108 8.70 -3.58 -7.40
N THR A 109 8.99 -2.79 -6.36
CA THR A 109 8.69 -3.14 -4.96
C THR A 109 7.20 -2.98 -4.68
N GLU A 110 6.60 -1.91 -5.15
CA GLU A 110 5.20 -1.55 -4.98
C GLU A 110 4.28 -2.59 -5.62
N ARG A 111 4.57 -2.97 -6.88
CA ARG A 111 3.86 -4.08 -7.54
C ARG A 111 4.02 -5.39 -6.77
N ARG A 112 5.22 -5.69 -6.26
CA ARG A 112 5.47 -6.89 -5.45
C ARG A 112 4.61 -6.89 -4.18
N ILE A 113 4.56 -5.78 -3.44
CA ILE A 113 3.70 -5.62 -2.26
C ILE A 113 2.22 -5.82 -2.63
N ALA A 114 1.77 -5.21 -3.72
CA ALA A 114 0.39 -5.30 -4.17
C ALA A 114 0.00 -6.75 -4.54
N VAL A 115 0.82 -7.45 -5.33
CA VAL A 115 0.59 -8.86 -5.71
C VAL A 115 0.50 -9.75 -4.47
N VAL A 116 1.44 -9.63 -3.54
CA VAL A 116 1.47 -10.47 -2.34
C VAL A 116 0.33 -10.10 -1.38
N GLY A 117 0.02 -8.81 -1.21
CA GLY A 117 -1.07 -8.36 -0.35
C GLY A 117 -2.44 -8.79 -0.85
N LEU A 118 -2.71 -8.64 -2.15
CA LEU A 118 -3.93 -9.14 -2.80
C LEU A 118 -4.04 -10.67 -2.70
N SER A 119 -2.92 -11.37 -2.85
CA SER A 119 -2.85 -12.81 -2.63
C SER A 119 -3.24 -13.20 -1.20
N LYS A 120 -2.78 -12.43 -0.21
CA LYS A 120 -3.15 -12.64 1.21
C LYS A 120 -4.63 -12.40 1.46
N PHE A 121 -5.23 -11.38 0.85
CA PHE A 121 -6.68 -11.15 0.94
C PHE A 121 -7.49 -12.36 0.45
N LEU A 122 -7.12 -12.94 -0.69
CA LEU A 122 -7.80 -14.11 -1.26
C LEU A 122 -7.62 -15.39 -0.41
N CYS A 123 -6.49 -15.54 0.29
CA CYS A 123 -6.17 -16.73 1.07
C CYS A 123 -6.65 -16.68 2.52
N GLU A 124 -6.57 -15.52 3.17
CA GLU A 124 -6.80 -15.40 4.62
C GLU A 124 -8.07 -14.63 4.97
N GLY A 125 -8.67 -13.92 4.01
CA GLY A 125 -9.89 -13.16 4.25
C GLY A 125 -11.09 -14.07 4.52
N LYS A 126 -11.44 -14.29 5.80
CA LYS A 126 -12.60 -15.11 6.18
C LYS A 126 -13.89 -14.56 5.59
N GLN A 127 -14.05 -13.23 5.60
CA GLN A 127 -15.22 -12.54 5.07
C GLN A 127 -15.35 -12.70 3.54
N LEU A 128 -14.23 -12.91 2.83
CA LEU A 128 -14.17 -13.17 1.39
C LEU A 128 -14.46 -14.63 1.04
N LYS A 129 -14.19 -15.58 1.94
CA LYS A 129 -14.39 -17.02 1.69
C LYS A 129 -15.79 -17.52 2.09
N GLU A 130 -16.28 -17.08 3.24
CA GLU A 130 -17.50 -17.61 3.86
C GLU A 130 -18.43 -16.51 4.39
N GLY A 131 -18.05 -15.23 4.25
CA GLY A 131 -18.77 -14.11 4.82
C GLY A 131 -19.53 -13.26 3.81
N GLN A 132 -19.72 -11.99 4.15
CA GLN A 132 -20.51 -11.03 3.36
C GLN A 132 -19.85 -10.61 2.04
N TYR A 133 -18.57 -10.95 1.82
CA TYR A 133 -17.79 -10.54 0.65
C TYR A 133 -17.49 -11.68 -0.33
N VAL A 134 -18.22 -12.80 -0.27
CA VAL A 134 -17.99 -13.95 -1.17
C VAL A 134 -18.14 -13.59 -2.64
N ALA A 135 -19.06 -12.68 -2.98
CA ALA A 135 -19.26 -12.21 -4.36
C ALA A 135 -18.07 -11.38 -4.89
N GLN A 136 -17.28 -10.79 -4.00
CA GLN A 136 -16.14 -9.93 -4.28
C GLN A 136 -14.85 -10.73 -4.49
N TRP A 137 -14.80 -11.99 -4.05
CA TRP A 137 -13.66 -12.88 -4.26
C TRP A 137 -13.24 -13.03 -5.74
N PRO A 138 -14.14 -13.34 -6.69
CA PRO A 138 -13.74 -13.44 -8.11
C PRO A 138 -13.31 -12.09 -8.70
N VAL A 139 -13.86 -10.97 -8.22
CA VAL A 139 -13.46 -9.63 -8.66
C VAL A 139 -12.02 -9.35 -8.23
N LEU A 140 -11.68 -9.65 -6.98
CA LEU A 140 -10.33 -9.49 -6.45
C LEU A 140 -9.32 -10.41 -7.14
N LEU A 141 -9.72 -11.65 -7.47
CA LEU A 141 -8.89 -12.57 -8.24
C LEU A 141 -8.58 -12.02 -9.64
N ASN A 142 -9.56 -11.42 -10.31
CA ASN A 142 -9.37 -10.80 -11.61
C ASN A 142 -8.40 -9.60 -11.52
N VAL A 143 -8.52 -8.78 -10.47
CA VAL A 143 -7.58 -7.66 -10.22
C VAL A 143 -6.14 -8.16 -10.05
N LEU A 144 -5.94 -9.20 -9.22
CA LEU A 144 -4.63 -9.84 -9.04
C LEU A 144 -4.10 -10.39 -10.37
N THR A 145 -4.96 -11.08 -11.12
CA THR A 145 -4.61 -11.68 -12.41
C THR A 145 -4.13 -10.63 -13.40
N ASN A 146 -4.90 -9.56 -13.58
CA ASN A 146 -4.53 -8.44 -14.44
C ASN A 146 -3.20 -7.81 -13.99
N LEU A 147 -2.95 -7.70 -12.68
CA LEU A 147 -1.73 -7.07 -12.17
C LEU A 147 -0.47 -7.86 -12.51
N VAL A 148 -0.60 -9.19 -12.60
CA VAL A 148 0.49 -10.09 -12.95
C VAL A 148 0.67 -10.20 -14.47
N GLU A 149 -0.42 -10.20 -15.23
CA GLU A 149 -0.41 -10.47 -16.67
C GLU A 149 -0.24 -9.22 -17.54
N LEU A 150 -0.86 -8.10 -17.14
CA LEU A 150 -0.89 -6.87 -17.94
C LEU A 150 0.28 -5.93 -17.60
N PRO A 151 0.73 -5.13 -18.58
CA PRO A 151 1.69 -4.05 -18.33
C PRO A 151 1.07 -2.97 -17.43
N VAL A 152 1.92 -2.11 -16.89
CA VAL A 152 1.48 -0.97 -16.07
C VAL A 152 0.61 -0.04 -16.92
N ASP A 153 -0.53 0.38 -16.36
CA ASP A 153 -1.37 1.41 -16.96
C ASP A 153 -0.79 2.80 -16.64
N GLU A 154 -0.35 3.51 -17.67
CA GLU A 154 0.23 4.86 -17.55
C GLU A 154 -0.83 5.97 -17.53
N SER A 155 -2.13 5.63 -17.56
CA SER A 155 -3.20 6.61 -17.50
C SER A 155 -3.26 7.35 -16.15
N THR A 156 -3.51 8.64 -16.23
CA THR A 156 -3.64 9.53 -15.06
C THR A 156 -5.09 9.91 -14.81
N HIS A 157 -5.41 10.25 -13.55
CA HIS A 157 -6.73 10.78 -13.20
C HIS A 157 -6.89 12.21 -13.75
N PRO A 158 -8.10 12.60 -14.20
CA PRO A 158 -8.38 13.98 -14.66
C PRO A 158 -8.02 15.03 -13.61
N GLU A 159 -8.18 14.68 -12.33
CA GLU A 159 -7.85 15.52 -11.17
C GLU A 159 -6.34 15.79 -11.01
N ASP A 160 -5.46 15.03 -11.69
CA ASP A 160 -4.02 15.29 -11.68
C ASP A 160 -3.65 16.61 -12.39
N HIS A 161 -4.54 17.18 -13.22
CA HIS A 161 -4.33 18.45 -13.92
C HIS A 161 -4.66 19.69 -13.07
N TYR A 162 -5.21 19.51 -11.86
CA TYR A 162 -5.46 20.57 -10.89
C TYR A 162 -4.38 20.58 -9.80
N VAL A 163 -3.11 20.71 -10.19
CA VAL A 163 -2.11 21.23 -9.26
C VAL A 163 -2.23 22.76 -9.30
N ASP A 164 -2.60 23.30 -8.16
CA ASP A 164 -2.84 24.72 -7.92
C ASP A 164 -1.72 25.61 -8.49
N VAL A 165 -2.13 26.68 -9.18
CA VAL A 165 -1.23 27.68 -9.77
C VAL A 165 -0.71 28.59 -8.66
N GLU A 166 0.22 28.09 -7.87
CA GLU A 166 1.11 28.92 -7.04
C GLU A 166 2.57 28.47 -7.22
N THR A 167 3.02 28.34 -8.47
CA THR A 167 4.44 28.47 -8.78
C THR A 167 4.78 29.96 -8.88
N ILE A 168 4.84 30.63 -7.73
CA ILE A 168 5.58 31.89 -7.64
C ILE A 168 7.04 31.51 -7.88
N THR A 169 7.54 31.91 -9.03
CA THR A 169 8.94 31.84 -9.46
C THR A 169 9.87 32.30 -8.34
N GLY A 170 10.57 31.35 -7.70
CA GLY A 170 11.44 31.66 -6.59
C GLY A 170 12.25 30.45 -6.13
N TYR A 171 13.39 30.24 -6.79
CA TYR A 171 14.53 29.45 -6.32
C TYR A 171 14.37 27.90 -6.36
N GLU A 172 14.83 27.29 -7.45
CA GLU A 172 15.10 25.86 -7.51
C GLU A 172 16.30 25.51 -6.60
N GLY A 173 16.01 24.94 -5.43
CA GLY A 173 17.03 24.23 -4.65
C GLY A 173 17.34 22.91 -5.33
N SER A 174 18.43 22.85 -6.11
CA SER A 174 18.95 21.58 -6.63
C SER A 174 19.32 20.66 -5.46
N TYR A 175 18.50 19.65 -5.20
CA TYR A 175 18.82 18.58 -4.26
C TYR A 175 19.77 17.60 -4.95
N ASN A 176 21.06 17.69 -4.66
CA ASN A 176 22.02 16.69 -5.09
C ASN A 176 21.95 15.49 -4.14
N GLU A 177 21.30 14.43 -4.60
CA GLU A 177 21.39 13.13 -3.95
C GLU A 177 22.83 12.59 -4.13
N LEU A 178 23.49 12.20 -3.04
CA LEU A 178 24.83 11.64 -3.10
C LEU A 178 24.76 10.25 -3.75
N VAL A 179 25.20 10.17 -5.01
CA VAL A 179 25.20 9.01 -5.93
C VAL A 179 25.95 7.77 -5.42
N TYR A 180 26.49 7.77 -4.19
CA TYR A 180 27.34 6.69 -3.69
C TYR A 180 27.11 6.33 -2.23
N VAL A 181 25.87 6.03 -1.87
CA VAL A 181 25.57 5.03 -0.84
C VAL A 181 24.42 4.22 -1.40
N GLY A 182 24.74 3.09 -2.04
CA GLY A 182 23.73 2.10 -2.36
C GLY A 182 23.14 1.61 -1.03
N GLN A 183 22.07 2.25 -0.56
CA GLN A 183 21.24 1.63 0.46
C GLN A 183 20.81 0.30 -0.15
N PRO A 184 21.20 -0.85 0.44
CA PRO A 184 20.63 -2.10 -0.02
C PRO A 184 19.12 -1.90 0.07
N GLN A 185 18.43 -2.07 -1.06
CA GLN A 185 16.98 -2.09 -1.12
C GLN A 185 16.55 -3.32 -0.29
N GLU A 186 16.49 -3.15 1.03
CA GLU A 186 16.11 -4.20 1.96
C GLU A 186 14.70 -4.64 1.59
N ASP A 187 14.54 -5.93 1.32
CA ASP A 187 13.23 -6.50 1.02
C ASP A 187 12.38 -6.47 2.30
N PHE A 188 11.55 -5.44 2.46
CA PHE A 188 10.55 -5.32 3.55
C PHE A 188 9.51 -6.45 3.55
N ILE A 189 9.52 -7.27 2.50
CA ILE A 189 8.65 -8.41 2.26
C ILE A 189 9.32 -9.72 2.73
N LYS A 190 10.65 -9.74 2.89
CA LYS A 190 11.41 -10.94 3.25
C LYS A 190 11.08 -11.35 4.69
N GLY A 191 10.33 -12.44 4.83
CA GLY A 191 9.85 -12.96 6.13
C GLY A 191 8.40 -12.65 6.48
N MET A 192 7.67 -11.85 5.67
CA MET A 192 6.20 -11.69 5.79
C MET A 192 5.43 -12.50 4.75
N VAL A 193 6.14 -13.22 3.89
CA VAL A 193 5.58 -13.97 2.76
C VAL A 193 5.74 -15.45 3.02
N ASP A 194 4.61 -16.08 3.34
CA ASP A 194 4.54 -17.52 3.41
C ASP A 194 4.44 -18.09 2.00
N THR A 195 5.41 -18.91 1.61
CA THR A 195 5.42 -19.67 0.35
C THR A 195 4.16 -20.55 0.17
N SER A 196 3.44 -20.84 1.26
CA SER A 196 2.17 -21.57 1.28
C SER A 196 1.02 -20.79 0.61
N LEU A 197 1.00 -19.46 0.68
CA LEU A 197 0.01 -18.60 0.01
C LEU A 197 0.02 -18.82 -1.51
N CYS A 198 1.23 -18.94 -2.07
CA CYS A 198 1.46 -19.20 -3.49
C CYS A 198 0.92 -20.59 -3.89
N SER A 199 1.08 -21.60 -3.04
CA SER A 199 0.55 -22.96 -3.31
C SER A 199 -0.97 -23.05 -3.25
N GLN A 200 -1.63 -22.27 -2.38
CA GLN A 200 -3.09 -22.24 -2.26
C GLN A 200 -3.73 -21.55 -3.47
N LEU A 201 -3.16 -20.42 -3.91
CA LEU A 201 -3.64 -19.69 -5.09
C LEU A 201 -3.33 -20.42 -6.40
N ALA A 202 -2.23 -21.17 -6.46
CA ALA A 202 -1.87 -21.96 -7.64
C ALA A 202 -2.98 -22.93 -8.06
N SER A 203 -3.75 -23.49 -7.12
CA SER A 203 -4.88 -24.38 -7.46
C SER A 203 -5.99 -23.71 -8.28
N SER A 204 -6.10 -22.38 -8.21
CA SER A 204 -7.13 -21.57 -8.88
C SER A 204 -6.62 -20.82 -10.11
N LEU A 205 -5.32 -20.86 -10.41
CA LEU A 205 -4.64 -20.08 -11.46
C LEU A 205 -4.00 -20.98 -12.52
N SER A 206 -3.88 -20.48 -13.77
CA SER A 206 -3.27 -21.23 -14.87
C SER A 206 -1.76 -21.42 -14.69
N ALA A 207 -1.16 -22.42 -15.36
CA ALA A 207 0.27 -22.75 -15.21
C ALA A 207 1.22 -21.58 -15.56
N ASN A 208 0.83 -20.69 -16.47
CA ASN A 208 1.62 -19.52 -16.87
C ASN A 208 1.58 -18.42 -15.80
N GLN A 209 0.39 -18.18 -15.23
CA GLN A 209 0.19 -17.23 -14.13
C GLN A 209 0.90 -17.69 -12.86
N GLN A 210 0.94 -19.00 -12.60
CA GLN A 210 1.72 -19.56 -11.49
C GLN A 210 3.23 -19.28 -11.62
N GLN A 211 3.79 -19.31 -12.83
CA GLN A 211 5.21 -19.03 -13.04
C GLN A 211 5.55 -17.55 -12.80
N GLN A 212 4.72 -16.64 -13.31
CA GLN A 212 4.88 -15.20 -13.06
C GLN A 212 4.69 -14.86 -11.59
N LEU A 213 3.70 -15.46 -10.92
CA LEU A 213 3.45 -15.23 -9.50
C LEU A 213 4.64 -15.71 -8.64
N LYS A 214 5.26 -16.85 -8.96
CA LYS A 214 6.48 -17.32 -8.27
C LYS A 214 7.64 -16.31 -8.33
N MET A 215 7.78 -15.55 -9.42
CA MET A 215 8.82 -14.52 -9.56
C MET A 215 8.64 -13.34 -8.60
N TYR A 216 7.42 -13.06 -8.13
CA TYR A 216 7.15 -12.02 -7.15
C TYR A 216 7.36 -12.50 -5.70
N PHE A 217 7.37 -13.81 -5.47
CA PHE A 217 7.53 -14.41 -4.13
C PHE A 217 8.99 -14.79 -3.80
N LEU A 218 9.86 -14.93 -4.81
CA LEU A 218 11.33 -15.07 -4.70
C LEU A 218 12.01 -13.70 -4.53
#